data_AF-A0A2P4NQX3-F1
#
_entry.id   AF-A0A2P4NQX3-F1
#
_cell.length_a   1.000
_cell.length_b   1.000
_cell.length_c   1.000
_cell.angle_alpha   90.00
_cell.angle_beta   90.00
_cell.angle_gamma   90.00
#
_symmetry.space_group_name_H-M   'P 1'
#
loop_
_entity.id
_entity.type
_entity.pdbx_description
1 polymer ?
#
loop_
_entity_poly.entity_id
_entity_poly.type
_entity_poly.pdbx_seq_one_letter_code
_entity_poly.pdbx_strand_id
1 'polypeptide(L)'
;MESDQPADARAQWRAERTTFQRVYDVSTGMTEYASAKAVSQRADCSVDGARAALEQLAEMGIVERRDGRPTTYRRNESYLRWKRVESLAQEHSVSDLRAELESLLTEDESFQTQFGVPDPDAVSPKSFDIADHDALHDRWDALTRWRTVREDLAVLQEALHRASGDSNGQTGTSASV
;
A
#
# COMPACT_ATOMS: atom_id res chain seq x y z
N MET A 1 34.77 6.70 0.37
CA MET A 1 34.16 7.23 -0.86
C MET A 1 32.71 7.45 -0.49
N GLU A 2 32.38 8.68 -0.10
CA GLU A 2 31.17 9.01 0.64
C GLU A 2 30.01 9.25 -0.32
N SER A 3 28.89 8.56 -0.09
CA SER A 3 27.73 8.49 -0.97
C SER A 3 26.90 9.77 -0.93
N ASP A 4 26.93 10.54 -2.02
CA ASP A 4 26.05 11.70 -2.27
C ASP A 4 24.73 11.27 -2.96
N GLN A 5 24.00 10.33 -2.38
CA GLN A 5 22.87 9.64 -3.05
C GLN A 5 21.44 10.19 -2.83
N PRO A 6 21.08 11.08 -1.88
CA PRO A 6 19.69 11.53 -1.73
C PRO A 6 19.32 12.78 -2.55
N ALA A 7 20.27 13.68 -2.84
CA ALA A 7 20.01 14.91 -3.58
C ALA A 7 19.79 14.64 -5.08
N ASP A 8 20.56 13.71 -5.64
CA ASP A 8 20.47 13.28 -7.04
C ASP A 8 19.14 12.57 -7.32
N ALA A 9 18.75 11.60 -6.47
CA ALA A 9 17.49 10.86 -6.63
C ALA A 9 16.25 11.77 -6.60
N ARG A 10 16.20 12.79 -5.72
CA ARG A 10 15.09 13.75 -5.67
C ARG A 10 15.10 14.72 -6.86
N ALA A 11 16.27 15.15 -7.32
CA ALA A 11 16.39 16.01 -8.49
C ALA A 11 15.96 15.27 -9.76
N GLN A 12 16.40 14.02 -9.92
CA GLN A 12 16.02 13.13 -11.01
C GLN A 12 14.52 12.83 -10.99
N TRP A 13 13.96 12.46 -9.84
CA TRP A 13 12.51 12.23 -9.68
C TRP A 13 11.68 13.45 -10.09
N ARG A 14 12.15 14.67 -9.81
CA ARG A 14 11.49 15.91 -10.24
C ARG A 14 11.57 16.18 -11.74
N ALA A 15 12.70 15.85 -12.36
CA ALA A 15 12.91 16.06 -13.79
C ALA A 15 12.10 15.09 -14.65
N GLU A 16 11.91 13.85 -14.17
CA GLU A 16 11.21 12.79 -14.91
C GLU A 16 9.68 12.84 -14.75
N ARG A 17 9.17 13.53 -13.72
CA ARG A 17 7.74 13.53 -13.39
C ARG A 17 7.10 14.91 -13.47
N THR A 18 5.91 14.94 -14.03
CA THR A 18 5.02 16.10 -14.00
C THR A 18 4.55 16.43 -12.58
N THR A 19 4.11 17.67 -12.35
CA THR A 19 3.52 18.10 -11.07
C THR A 19 2.40 17.15 -10.61
N PHE A 20 1.55 16.71 -11.54
CA PHE A 20 0.48 15.77 -11.24
C PHE A 20 1.01 14.43 -10.73
N GLN A 21 1.99 13.83 -11.42
CA GLN A 21 2.61 12.56 -11.01
C GLN A 21 3.30 12.69 -9.65
N ARG A 22 3.98 13.80 -9.39
CA ARG A 22 4.60 14.04 -8.07
C ARG A 22 3.56 14.16 -6.96
N VAL A 23 2.45 14.86 -7.21
CA VAL A 23 1.34 14.95 -6.25
C VAL A 23 0.67 13.59 -6.05
N TYR A 24 0.49 12.79 -7.12
CA TYR A 24 -0.03 11.43 -7.04
C TYR A 24 0.85 10.55 -6.15
N ASP A 25 2.15 10.45 -6.44
CA ASP A 25 3.11 9.63 -5.68
C ASP A 25 3.13 10.01 -4.19
N VAL A 26 3.12 11.32 -3.91
CA VAL A 26 3.10 11.80 -2.53
C VAL A 26 1.76 11.46 -1.89
N SER A 27 0.63 11.65 -2.57
CA SER A 27 -0.71 11.46 -2.00
C SER A 27 -1.02 9.99 -1.71
N THR A 28 -0.59 9.06 -2.56
CA THR A 28 -0.77 7.61 -2.35
C THR A 28 0.08 7.08 -1.19
N GLY A 29 1.19 7.77 -0.86
CA GLY A 29 2.00 7.50 0.33
C GLY A 29 1.47 8.10 1.64
N MET A 30 0.44 8.95 1.62
CA MET A 30 -0.12 9.58 2.83
C MET A 30 -1.26 8.76 3.43
N THR A 31 -1.02 8.19 4.60
CA THR A 31 -2.05 7.49 5.41
C THR A 31 -2.95 8.45 6.19
N GLU A 32 -2.49 9.67 6.44
CA GLU A 32 -3.20 10.69 7.23
C GLU A 32 -3.69 11.86 6.36
N TYR A 33 -4.73 12.55 6.83
CA TYR A 33 -5.23 13.76 6.17
C TYR A 33 -4.18 14.87 6.16
N ALA A 34 -3.89 15.41 4.97
CA ALA A 34 -2.94 16.48 4.75
C ALA A 34 -3.54 17.63 3.93
N SER A 35 -3.10 18.85 4.22
CA SER A 35 -3.51 20.01 3.40
C SER A 35 -2.73 20.05 2.07
N ALA A 36 -3.29 20.73 1.08
CA ALA A 36 -2.60 21.00 -0.19
C ALA A 36 -1.22 21.67 0.02
N LYS A 37 -1.08 22.48 1.07
CA LYS A 37 0.21 23.08 1.46
C LYS A 37 1.23 22.01 1.86
N ALA A 38 0.85 21.08 2.73
CA ALA A 38 1.74 19.99 3.15
C ALA A 38 2.13 19.08 1.97
N VAL A 39 1.18 18.79 1.08
CA VAL A 39 1.42 18.01 -0.14
C VAL A 39 2.38 18.75 -1.08
N SER A 40 2.18 20.06 -1.30
CA SER A 40 3.01 20.87 -2.20
C SER A 40 4.48 20.90 -1.80
N GLN A 41 4.77 20.91 -0.50
CA GLN A 41 6.13 20.88 0.03
C GLN A 41 6.83 19.56 -0.26
N ARG A 42 6.10 18.44 -0.16
CA ARG A 42 6.63 17.10 -0.44
C ARG A 42 6.76 16.82 -1.94
N ALA A 43 5.82 17.34 -2.74
CA ALA A 43 5.79 17.19 -4.19
C ALA A 43 6.66 18.21 -4.94
N ASP A 44 7.28 19.14 -4.22
CA ASP A 44 8.05 20.28 -4.74
C ASP A 44 7.32 20.99 -5.89
N CYS A 45 6.16 21.56 -5.54
CA CYS A 45 5.31 22.31 -6.47
C CYS A 45 4.60 23.47 -5.75
N SER A 46 3.89 24.30 -6.52
CA SER A 46 3.07 25.37 -5.94
C SER A 46 1.87 24.80 -5.17
N VAL A 47 1.41 25.52 -4.15
CA VAL A 47 0.20 25.14 -3.39
C VAL A 47 -1.02 25.03 -4.31
N ASP A 48 -1.15 25.93 -5.28
CA ASP A 48 -2.26 25.91 -6.24
C ASP A 48 -2.15 24.73 -7.21
N GLY A 49 -0.95 24.38 -7.65
CA GLY A 49 -0.72 23.18 -8.47
C GLY A 49 -1.03 21.89 -7.70
N ALA A 50 -0.63 21.81 -6.43
CA ALA A 50 -1.00 20.71 -5.56
C ALA A 50 -2.51 20.62 -5.36
N ARG A 51 -3.19 21.75 -5.13
CA ARG A 51 -4.65 21.79 -4.95
C ARG A 51 -5.38 21.29 -6.20
N ALA A 52 -5.03 21.80 -7.37
CA ALA A 52 -5.66 21.41 -8.63
C ALA A 52 -5.47 19.90 -8.91
N ALA A 53 -4.27 19.37 -8.65
CA ALA A 53 -4.02 17.94 -8.79
C ALA A 53 -4.81 17.11 -7.76
N LEU A 54 -4.85 17.52 -6.49
CA LEU A 54 -5.61 16.84 -5.44
C LEU A 54 -7.12 16.86 -5.69
N GLU A 55 -7.65 17.94 -6.27
CA GLU A 55 -9.06 18.02 -6.69
C GLU A 55 -9.36 16.99 -7.79
N GLN A 56 -8.52 16.91 -8.82
CA GLN A 56 -8.66 15.87 -9.86
C GLN A 56 -8.52 14.45 -9.30
N LEU A 57 -7.57 14.22 -8.40
CA LEU A 57 -7.43 12.94 -7.71
C LEU A 57 -8.66 12.59 -6.88
N ALA A 58 -9.31 13.59 -6.26
CA ALA A 58 -10.54 13.38 -5.50
C ALA A 58 -11.71 13.06 -6.42
N GLU A 59 -11.81 13.74 -7.57
CA GLU A 59 -12.82 13.45 -8.60
C GLU A 59 -12.67 12.03 -9.16
N MET A 60 -11.44 11.55 -9.33
CA MET A 60 -11.16 10.16 -9.73
C MET A 60 -11.33 9.15 -8.60
N GLY A 61 -11.62 9.59 -7.37
CA GLY A 61 -11.77 8.74 -6.19
C GLY A 61 -10.46 8.18 -5.63
N ILE A 62 -9.31 8.64 -6.10
CA ILE A 62 -7.97 8.19 -5.67
C ILE A 62 -7.63 8.75 -4.28
N VAL A 63 -8.12 9.94 -3.97
CA VAL A 63 -8.01 10.56 -2.64
C VAL A 63 -9.39 10.92 -2.11
N GLU A 64 -9.56 10.83 -0.80
CA GLU A 64 -10.71 11.36 -0.09
C GLU A 64 -10.48 12.83 0.25
N ARG A 65 -11.44 13.68 -0.09
CA ARG A 65 -11.46 15.08 0.32
C ARG A 65 -12.30 15.24 1.59
N ARG A 66 -11.76 15.98 2.55
CA ARG A 66 -12.51 16.47 3.71
C ARG A 66 -12.54 17.99 3.69
N ASP A 67 -13.75 18.53 3.66
CA ASP A 67 -13.98 19.96 3.74
C ASP A 67 -13.63 20.50 5.14
N GLY A 68 -13.01 21.69 5.17
CA GLY A 68 -12.52 22.31 6.39
C GLY A 68 -11.78 23.62 6.12
N ARG A 69 -11.18 24.20 7.15
CA ARG A 69 -10.30 25.37 7.05
C ARG A 69 -8.95 25.05 7.68
N PRO A 70 -7.96 24.53 6.92
CA PRO A 70 -7.97 24.28 5.46
C PRO A 70 -8.65 22.96 5.06
N THR A 71 -8.99 22.82 3.77
CA THR A 71 -9.35 21.53 3.15
C THR A 71 -8.19 20.56 3.23
N THR A 72 -8.49 19.29 3.53
CA THR A 72 -7.50 18.22 3.66
C THR A 72 -7.85 17.02 2.81
N TYR A 73 -6.83 16.28 2.40
CA TYR A 73 -6.91 15.12 1.53
C TYR A 73 -6.18 13.95 2.16
N ARG A 74 -6.69 12.73 1.96
CA ARG A 74 -6.03 11.47 2.35
C ARG A 74 -6.18 10.50 1.20
N ARG A 75 -5.26 9.54 1.05
CA ARG A 75 -5.47 8.45 0.08
C ARG A 75 -6.78 7.71 0.36
N ASN A 76 -7.45 7.29 -0.70
CA ASN A 76 -8.60 6.41 -0.58
C ASN A 76 -8.09 4.97 -0.46
N GLU A 77 -8.09 4.43 0.76
CA GLU A 77 -7.62 3.07 1.06
C GLU A 77 -8.40 2.01 0.27
N SER A 78 -9.72 2.20 0.12
CA SER A 78 -10.58 1.28 -0.62
C SER A 78 -10.22 1.25 -2.10
N TYR A 79 -9.96 2.42 -2.70
CA TYR A 79 -9.53 2.52 -4.10
C TYR A 79 -8.16 1.86 -4.31
N LEU A 80 -7.19 2.13 -3.43
CA LEU A 80 -5.85 1.55 -3.56
C LEU A 80 -5.86 0.04 -3.33
N ARG A 81 -6.64 -0.46 -2.37
CA ARG A 81 -6.84 -1.90 -2.17
C ARG A 81 -7.43 -2.54 -3.42
N TRP A 82 -8.52 -1.97 -3.95
CA TRP A 82 -9.13 -2.45 -5.19
C TRP A 82 -8.13 -2.45 -6.35
N LYS A 83 -7.36 -1.36 -6.52
CA LYS A 83 -6.36 -1.25 -7.58
C LYS A 83 -5.28 -2.32 -7.46
N ARG A 84 -4.80 -2.60 -6.24
CA ARG A 84 -3.80 -3.64 -5.97
C ARG A 84 -4.34 -5.03 -6.29
N VAL A 85 -5.56 -5.34 -5.86
CA VAL A 85 -6.25 -6.60 -6.18
C VAL A 85 -6.42 -6.76 -7.68
N GLU A 86 -6.88 -5.72 -8.38
CA GLU A 86 -7.08 -5.74 -9.83
C GLU A 86 -5.76 -5.99 -10.58
N SER A 87 -4.69 -5.28 -10.22
CA SER A 87 -3.37 -5.50 -10.82
C SER A 87 -2.87 -6.92 -10.59
N LEU A 88 -2.96 -7.45 -9.37
CA LEU A 88 -2.55 -8.82 -9.08
C LEU A 88 -3.34 -9.85 -9.90
N ALA A 89 -4.66 -9.66 -10.01
CA ALA A 89 -5.52 -10.57 -10.76
C ALA A 89 -5.25 -10.54 -12.28
N GLN A 90 -4.85 -9.39 -12.84
CA GLN A 90 -4.55 -9.23 -14.26
C GLN A 90 -3.13 -9.65 -14.63
N GLU A 91 -2.16 -9.39 -13.76
CA GLU A 91 -0.74 -9.52 -14.05
C GLU A 91 -0.17 -10.90 -13.67
N HIS A 92 -0.85 -11.65 -12.80
CA HIS A 92 -0.41 -12.97 -12.33
C HIS A 92 -1.38 -14.09 -12.70
N SER A 93 -0.83 -15.29 -12.93
CA SER A 93 -1.66 -16.48 -13.11
C SER A 93 -2.27 -16.95 -11.79
N VAL A 94 -3.39 -17.67 -11.88
CA VAL A 94 -4.03 -18.31 -10.71
C VAL A 94 -3.05 -19.22 -9.95
N SER A 95 -2.13 -19.91 -10.64
CA SER A 95 -1.10 -20.73 -10.01
C SER A 95 -0.06 -19.91 -9.26
N ASP A 96 0.37 -18.77 -9.82
CA ASP A 96 1.37 -17.91 -9.18
C ASP A 96 0.79 -17.29 -7.90
N LEU A 97 -0.44 -16.78 -7.98
CA LEU A 97 -1.16 -16.23 -6.82
C LEU A 97 -1.35 -17.28 -5.70
N ARG A 98 -1.61 -18.54 -6.06
CA ARG A 98 -1.70 -19.64 -5.08
C ARG A 98 -0.36 -19.95 -4.42
N ALA A 99 0.71 -20.04 -5.20
CA ALA A 99 2.04 -20.31 -4.66
C ALA A 99 2.50 -19.19 -3.71
N GLU A 100 2.25 -17.93 -4.06
CA GLU A 100 2.55 -16.79 -3.19
C GLU A 100 1.70 -16.81 -1.90
N LEU A 101 0.41 -17.15 -2.02
CA LEU A 101 -0.49 -17.30 -0.87
C LEU A 101 0.00 -18.38 0.11
N GLU A 102 0.41 -19.55 -0.39
CA GLU A 102 0.95 -20.65 0.43
C GLU A 102 2.25 -20.24 1.14
N SER A 103 3.12 -19.50 0.45
CA SER A 103 4.34 -18.94 1.03
C SER A 103 4.05 -18.00 2.19
N LEU A 104 3.12 -17.05 2.01
CA LEU A 104 2.74 -16.11 3.06
C LEU A 104 2.00 -16.78 4.22
N LEU A 105 1.20 -17.82 3.98
CA LEU A 105 0.57 -18.60 5.06
C LEU A 105 1.62 -19.30 5.93
N THR A 106 2.66 -19.84 5.31
CA THR A 106 3.78 -20.45 6.04
C THR A 106 4.52 -19.41 6.89
N GLU A 107 4.72 -18.19 6.35
CA GLU A 107 5.32 -17.08 7.10
C GLU A 107 4.41 -16.63 8.27
N ASP A 108 3.10 -16.55 8.06
CA ASP A 108 2.09 -16.23 9.08
C ASP A 108 2.15 -17.23 10.25
N GLU A 109 2.19 -18.53 9.96
CA GLU A 109 2.31 -19.59 10.96
C GLU A 109 3.61 -19.49 11.77
N SER A 110 4.71 -19.08 11.12
CA SER A 110 5.99 -18.88 11.79
C SER A 110 5.91 -17.73 12.81
N PHE A 111 5.24 -16.63 12.47
CA PHE A 111 5.02 -15.52 13.40
C PHE A 111 4.05 -15.86 14.51
N GLN A 112 2.96 -16.58 14.22
CA GLN A 112 2.04 -17.09 15.25
C GLN A 112 2.79 -17.92 16.29
N THR A 113 3.72 -18.78 15.84
CA THR A 113 4.57 -19.58 16.71
C THR A 113 5.55 -18.71 17.51
N GLN A 114 6.18 -17.73 16.88
CA GLN A 114 7.14 -16.81 17.50
C GLN A 114 6.51 -15.94 18.60
N PHE A 115 5.30 -15.42 18.36
CA PHE A 115 4.60 -14.53 19.28
C PHE A 115 3.64 -15.27 20.23
N GLY A 116 3.32 -16.54 19.94
CA GLY A 116 2.43 -17.37 20.75
C GLY A 116 0.97 -16.93 20.73
N VAL A 117 0.57 -16.17 19.70
CA VAL A 117 -0.80 -15.66 19.53
C VAL A 117 -1.23 -15.87 18.08
N PRO A 118 -2.54 -15.99 17.81
CA PRO A 118 -3.03 -16.23 16.44
C PRO A 118 -3.10 -14.98 15.57
N ASP A 119 -2.98 -13.79 16.17
CA ASP A 119 -3.15 -12.51 15.47
C ASP A 119 -2.14 -11.48 15.98
N PRO A 120 -1.51 -10.67 15.09
CA PRO A 120 -0.54 -9.66 15.50
C PRO A 120 -1.12 -8.62 16.48
N ASP A 121 -2.40 -8.30 16.41
CA ASP A 121 -3.02 -7.32 17.32
C ASP A 121 -3.34 -7.92 18.71
N ALA A 122 -3.21 -9.24 18.87
CA ALA A 122 -3.27 -9.90 20.17
C ALA A 122 -1.92 -9.87 20.92
N VAL A 123 -0.84 -9.38 20.30
CA VAL A 123 0.47 -9.26 20.96
C VAL A 123 0.40 -8.22 22.08
N SER A 124 0.67 -8.66 23.30
CA SER A 124 0.62 -7.77 24.46
C SER A 124 1.74 -6.71 24.41
N PRO A 125 1.44 -5.43 24.72
CA PRO A 125 2.46 -4.38 24.87
C PRO A 125 3.55 -4.72 25.90
N LYS A 126 3.23 -5.54 26.89
CA LYS A 126 4.18 -6.01 27.92
C LYS A 126 5.26 -6.94 27.37
N SER A 127 5.04 -7.54 26.20
CA SER A 127 6.05 -8.39 25.55
C SER A 127 7.24 -7.60 24.98
N PHE A 128 7.18 -6.27 25.05
CA PHE A 128 8.22 -5.34 24.62
C PHE A 128 9.01 -4.74 25.80
N ASP A 129 8.84 -5.25 27.03
CA ASP A 129 9.65 -4.88 28.21
C ASP A 129 10.99 -5.62 28.20
N ILE A 130 11.74 -5.46 27.10
CA ILE A 130 13.04 -6.10 26.85
C ILE A 130 14.12 -5.07 27.14
N ALA A 131 15.08 -5.42 28.01
CA ALA A 131 16.16 -4.52 28.40
C ALA A 131 17.19 -4.28 27.29
N ASP A 132 17.28 -5.21 26.34
CA ASP A 132 18.14 -5.13 25.16
C ASP A 132 17.41 -4.40 24.02
N HIS A 133 17.99 -3.28 23.58
CA HIS A 133 17.43 -2.41 22.55
C HIS A 133 17.41 -3.08 21.17
N ASP A 134 18.41 -3.89 20.84
CA ASP A 134 18.49 -4.54 19.52
C ASP A 134 17.42 -5.65 19.43
N ALA A 135 17.29 -6.46 20.49
CA ALA A 135 16.23 -7.45 20.59
C ALA A 135 14.82 -6.82 20.60
N LEU A 136 14.68 -5.60 21.13
CA LEU A 136 13.44 -4.84 21.07
C LEU A 136 13.11 -4.41 19.62
N HIS A 137 14.10 -3.89 18.89
CA HIS A 137 13.95 -3.47 17.49
C HIS A 137 13.55 -4.65 16.61
N ASP A 138 14.27 -5.77 16.68
CA ASP A 138 13.99 -6.99 15.91
C ASP A 138 12.56 -7.49 16.17
N ARG A 139 12.09 -7.40 17.41
CA ARG A 139 10.73 -7.80 17.78
C ARG A 139 9.67 -6.87 17.20
N TRP A 140 9.93 -5.56 17.17
CA TRP A 140 9.04 -4.59 16.54
C TRP A 140 8.97 -4.76 15.02
N ASP A 141 10.11 -5.02 14.38
CA ASP A 141 10.17 -5.30 12.95
C ASP A 141 9.44 -6.59 12.60
N ALA A 142 9.63 -7.65 13.39
CA ALA A 142 8.89 -8.90 13.22
C ALA A 142 7.37 -8.70 13.35
N LEU A 143 6.91 -7.93 14.35
CA LEU A 143 5.48 -7.63 14.49
C LEU A 143 4.95 -6.81 13.30
N THR A 144 5.71 -5.82 12.84
CA THR A 144 5.33 -4.98 11.70
C THR A 144 5.27 -5.80 10.42
N ARG A 145 6.26 -6.66 10.18
CA ARG A 145 6.24 -7.62 9.06
C ARG A 145 5.04 -8.54 9.14
N TRP A 146 4.74 -9.08 10.32
CA TRP A 146 3.59 -9.98 10.49
C TRP A 146 2.27 -9.30 10.14
N ARG A 147 2.05 -8.05 10.57
CA ARG A 147 0.89 -7.26 10.14
C ARG A 147 0.82 -7.11 8.62
N THR A 148 1.94 -6.80 7.97
CA THR A 148 2.01 -6.73 6.51
C THR A 148 1.67 -8.07 5.85
N VAL A 149 2.16 -9.20 6.38
CA VAL A 149 1.81 -10.55 5.88
C VAL A 149 0.29 -10.76 5.92
N ARG A 150 -0.39 -10.40 7.02
CA ARG A 150 -1.85 -10.53 7.15
C ARG A 150 -2.59 -9.67 6.12
N GLU A 151 -2.14 -8.45 5.90
CA GLU A 151 -2.71 -7.56 4.88
C GLU A 151 -2.51 -8.10 3.46
N ASP A 152 -1.31 -8.58 3.15
CA ASP A 152 -0.96 -9.16 1.85
C ASP A 152 -1.76 -10.44 1.57
N LEU A 153 -1.92 -11.32 2.57
CA LEU A 153 -2.78 -12.51 2.49
C LEU A 153 -4.22 -12.14 2.10
N ALA A 154 -4.80 -11.13 2.75
CA ALA A 154 -6.17 -10.69 2.45
C ALA A 154 -6.31 -10.10 1.04
N VAL A 155 -5.27 -9.46 0.51
CA VAL A 155 -5.25 -8.93 -0.86
C VAL A 155 -5.08 -10.05 -1.88
N LEU A 156 -4.18 -11.01 -1.65
CA LEU A 156 -3.95 -12.14 -2.55
C LEU A 156 -5.16 -13.07 -2.64
N GLN A 157 -5.85 -13.31 -1.53
CA GLN A 157 -7.09 -14.11 -1.53
C GLN A 157 -8.17 -13.48 -2.41
N GLU A 158 -8.34 -12.16 -2.31
CA GLU A 158 -9.30 -11.43 -3.15
C GLU A 158 -8.88 -11.45 -4.63
N ALA A 159 -7.58 -11.21 -4.91
CA ALA A 159 -7.05 -11.26 -6.27
C ALA A 159 -7.25 -12.66 -6.90
N LEU A 160 -6.99 -13.72 -6.14
CA LEU A 160 -7.20 -15.10 -6.56
C LEU A 160 -8.67 -15.41 -6.85
N HIS A 161 -9.59 -14.95 -5.99
CA HIS A 161 -11.02 -15.10 -6.21
C HIS A 161 -11.45 -14.42 -7.52
N ARG A 162 -10.95 -13.21 -7.77
CA ARG A 162 -11.23 -12.43 -8.98
C ARG A 162 -10.67 -13.08 -10.24
N ALA A 163 -9.39 -13.44 -10.26
CA ALA A 163 -8.74 -14.12 -11.39
C ALA A 163 -9.40 -15.47 -11.72
N SER A 164 -9.85 -16.20 -10.69
CA SER A 164 -10.56 -17.48 -10.88
C SER A 164 -11.97 -17.28 -11.43
N GLY A 165 -12.66 -16.21 -11.03
CA GLY A 165 -13.97 -15.83 -11.56
C GLY A 165 -13.92 -15.44 -13.03
N ASP A 166 -12.93 -14.63 -13.42
CA ASP A 166 -12.73 -14.20 -14.82
C ASP A 166 -12.40 -15.39 -15.73
N SER A 167 -11.57 -16.32 -15.26
CA SER A 167 -11.23 -17.55 -15.98
C SER A 167 -12.47 -18.41 -16.32
N ASN A 168 -13.46 -18.43 -15.42
CA ASN A 168 -14.69 -19.20 -15.59
C ASN A 168 -15.73 -18.47 -16.48
N GLY A 169 -15.66 -17.14 -16.54
CA GLY A 169 -16.45 -16.31 -17.47
C GLY A 169 -15.98 -16.44 -18.93
N GLN A 170 -14.66 -16.57 -19.16
CA GLN A 170 -14.08 -16.70 -20.50
C GLN A 170 -14.45 -18.03 -21.19
N THR A 171 -14.77 -19.08 -20.42
CA THR A 171 -15.20 -20.38 -20.97
C THR A 171 -16.68 -20.42 -21.41
N GLY A 172 -17.45 -19.35 -21.19
CA GLY A 172 -18.89 -19.28 -21.51
C GLY A 172 -19.25 -18.64 -22.86
N THR A 173 -18.29 -18.11 -23.63
CA THR A 173 -18.58 -17.32 -24.86
C THR A 173 -18.31 -18.05 -26.19
N SER A 174 -17.88 -19.32 -26.19
CA SER A 174 -17.73 -20.11 -27.43
C SER A 174 -18.82 -21.17 -27.58
N ALA A 175 -20.04 -20.77 -27.94
CA ALA A 175 -20.97 -21.56 -28.74
C ALA A 175 -22.23 -20.74 -29.07
N SER A 176 -22.26 -20.12 -30.25
CA SER A 176 -23.44 -19.99 -31.12
C SER A 176 -23.12 -19.10 -32.32
N VAL A 177 -22.71 -19.71 -33.43
CA VAL A 177 -23.13 -19.40 -34.82
C VAL A 177 -22.76 -20.57 -35.71
#